data_AF-A0A0F9LR36-F1
#
_entry.id   AF-A0A0F9LR36-F1
#
_cell.length_a   1.000
_cell.length_b   1.000
_cell.length_c   1.000
_cell.angle_alpha   90.00
_cell.angle_beta   90.00
_cell.angle_gamma   90.00
#
_symmetry.space_group_name_H-M   'P 1'
#
loop_
_entity.id
_entity.type
_entity.pdbx_description
1 polymer ?
#
loop_
_entity_poly.entity_id
_entity_poly.type
_entity_poly.pdbx_seq_one_letter_code
_entity_poly.pdbx_strand_id
1 'polypeptide(L)'
;IDSQIFFDGKIQKMVSVLAALASVEFNRRCQMTMLKTAADRSMPVFDSRVFQLPNKMEATNAFLWREQDATKNAISMAARTMFSHKELMNKSGNEMQEMMWQEHGVNFNDYPVFFKRGTFVRRELDWVELTDETYFNIPEEHRPDGRVVQRHCMKELDMPKFSTVTNRVEVIFDSADPIVGG
;
A
#
# COMPACT_ATOMS: atom_id res chain seq x y z
N ILE A 1 9.10 -19.16 -16.04
CA ILE A 1 7.76 -19.52 -15.53
C ILE A 1 6.82 -18.48 -16.09
N ASP A 2 6.00 -18.85 -17.07
CA ASP A 2 4.96 -17.94 -17.55
C ASP A 2 3.93 -17.75 -16.44
N SER A 3 3.83 -16.52 -15.93
CA SER A 3 2.84 -16.19 -14.92
C SER A 3 1.46 -16.21 -15.58
N GLN A 4 0.59 -17.13 -15.16
CA GLN A 4 -0.81 -17.13 -15.55
C GLN A 4 -1.52 -15.92 -14.93
N ILE A 5 -2.38 -15.26 -15.71
CA ILE A 5 -3.24 -14.20 -15.17
C ILE A 5 -4.13 -14.82 -14.09
N PHE A 6 -4.24 -14.14 -12.95
CA PHE A 6 -5.03 -14.60 -11.82
C PHE A 6 -6.46 -14.97 -12.26
N PHE A 7 -6.90 -16.18 -11.92
CA PHE A 7 -8.19 -16.76 -12.34
C PHE A 7 -8.46 -16.71 -13.86
N ASP A 8 -7.44 -16.80 -14.71
CA ASP A 8 -7.56 -16.70 -16.17
C ASP A 8 -8.23 -15.39 -16.64
N GLY A 9 -8.10 -14.32 -15.85
CA GLY A 9 -8.72 -13.02 -16.15
C GLY A 9 -10.24 -13.00 -15.93
N LYS A 10 -10.84 -13.98 -15.25
CA LYS A 10 -12.27 -13.98 -14.91
C LYS A 10 -12.58 -12.90 -13.89
N ILE A 11 -12.96 -11.71 -14.37
CA ILE A 11 -13.17 -10.49 -13.57
C ILE A 11 -14.05 -10.74 -12.33
N GLN A 12 -15.18 -11.44 -12.49
CA GLN A 12 -16.08 -11.73 -11.36
C GLN A 12 -15.40 -12.55 -10.26
N LYS A 13 -14.55 -13.52 -10.62
CA LYS A 13 -13.77 -14.30 -9.64
C LYS A 13 -12.68 -13.45 -9.01
N MET A 14 -11.97 -12.66 -9.80
CA MET A 14 -10.92 -11.78 -9.28
C MET A 14 -11.48 -10.80 -8.24
N VAL A 15 -12.54 -10.06 -8.57
CA VAL A 15 -13.15 -9.07 -7.69
C VAL A 15 -13.69 -9.72 -6.41
N SER A 16 -14.52 -10.76 -6.54
CA SER A 16 -15.16 -11.40 -5.38
C SER A 16 -14.13 -12.03 -4.43
N VAL A 17 -13.12 -12.74 -4.96
CA VAL A 17 -12.12 -13.39 -4.12
C VAL A 17 -11.16 -12.37 -3.50
N LEU A 18 -10.71 -11.34 -4.22
CA LEU A 18 -9.84 -10.31 -3.65
C LEU A 18 -10.53 -9.53 -2.52
N ALA A 19 -11.80 -9.16 -2.71
CA ALA A 19 -12.62 -8.53 -1.67
C ALA A 19 -12.78 -9.43 -0.43
N ALA A 20 -13.07 -10.72 -0.65
CA ALA A 20 -13.21 -11.69 0.43
C ALA A 20 -11.90 -11.91 1.19
N LEU A 21 -10.77 -12.08 0.50
CA LEU A 21 -9.45 -12.26 1.12
C LEU A 21 -9.07 -11.04 1.97
N ALA A 22 -9.25 -9.83 1.45
CA ALA A 22 -8.99 -8.61 2.21
C ALA A 22 -9.88 -8.51 3.45
N SER A 23 -11.18 -8.80 3.33
CA SER A 23 -12.12 -8.76 4.45
C SER A 23 -11.75 -9.78 5.53
N VAL A 24 -11.47 -11.04 5.16
CA VAL A 24 -11.11 -12.10 6.10
C VAL A 24 -9.80 -11.79 6.82
N GLU A 25 -8.75 -11.44 6.08
CA GLU A 25 -7.44 -11.17 6.68
C GLU A 25 -7.47 -9.90 7.54
N PHE A 26 -8.16 -8.84 7.09
CA PHE A 26 -8.31 -7.63 7.89
C PHE A 26 -9.02 -7.91 9.21
N ASN A 27 -10.15 -8.63 9.20
CA ASN A 27 -10.86 -9.00 10.42
C ASN A 27 -9.98 -9.87 11.33
N ARG A 28 -9.26 -10.84 10.77
CA ARG A 28 -8.30 -11.68 11.52
C ARG A 28 -7.22 -10.84 12.20
N ARG A 29 -6.64 -9.86 11.50
CA ARG A 29 -5.64 -8.94 12.05
C ARG A 29 -6.22 -8.05 13.14
N CYS A 30 -7.44 -7.54 12.96
CA CYS A 30 -8.12 -6.74 13.98
C CYS A 30 -8.26 -7.48 15.32
N GLN A 31 -8.46 -8.81 15.30
CA GLN A 31 -8.53 -9.62 16.53
C GLN A 31 -7.27 -9.55 17.40
N MET A 32 -6.12 -9.23 16.81
CA MET A 32 -4.82 -9.13 17.49
C MET A 32 -4.43 -7.70 17.84
N THR A 33 -5.34 -6.75 17.72
CA THR A 33 -5.09 -5.31 17.95
C THR A 33 -6.17 -4.69 18.84
N MET A 34 -5.99 -3.43 19.21
CA MET A 34 -6.99 -2.64 19.93
C MET A 34 -8.33 -2.48 19.17
N LEU A 35 -8.38 -2.83 17.88
CA LEU A 35 -9.57 -2.68 17.03
C LEU A 35 -10.58 -3.83 17.17
N LYS A 36 -10.27 -4.88 17.93
CA LYS A 36 -11.11 -6.09 18.06
C LYS A 36 -12.59 -5.76 18.26
N THR A 37 -12.93 -5.01 19.30
CA THR A 37 -14.34 -4.69 19.64
C THR A 37 -15.05 -3.91 18.54
N ALA A 38 -14.34 -2.98 17.87
CA ALA A 38 -14.90 -2.20 16.78
C ALA A 38 -15.12 -3.07 15.54
N ALA A 39 -14.20 -3.97 15.22
CA ALA A 39 -14.31 -4.90 14.10
C ALA A 39 -15.44 -5.92 14.33
N ASP A 40 -15.57 -6.49 15.52
CA ASP A 40 -16.64 -7.44 15.85
C ASP A 40 -18.03 -6.81 15.68
N ARG A 41 -18.16 -5.52 16.01
CA ARG A 41 -19.43 -4.79 15.86
C ARG A 41 -19.73 -4.39 14.42
N SER A 42 -18.71 -3.94 13.68
CA SER A 42 -18.90 -3.34 12.36
C SER A 42 -18.76 -4.33 11.21
N MET A 43 -18.13 -5.49 11.45
CA MET A 43 -17.79 -6.50 10.45
C MET A 43 -17.24 -5.87 9.16
N PRO A 44 -16.04 -5.25 9.19
CA PRO A 44 -15.48 -4.54 8.04
C PRO A 44 -15.43 -5.42 6.79
N VAL A 45 -15.94 -4.88 5.69
CA VAL A 45 -15.92 -5.50 4.36
C VAL A 45 -15.24 -4.58 3.36
N PHE A 46 -14.65 -5.18 2.32
CA PHE A 46 -13.94 -4.45 1.28
C PHE A 46 -14.62 -4.63 -0.08
N ASP A 47 -14.66 -3.55 -0.87
CA ASP A 47 -14.97 -3.59 -2.29
C ASP A 47 -13.67 -3.87 -3.09
N SER A 48 -13.80 -4.48 -4.26
CA SER A 48 -12.68 -4.68 -5.18
C SER A 48 -13.12 -4.36 -6.60
N ARG A 49 -12.18 -3.85 -7.40
CA ARG A 49 -12.44 -3.46 -8.79
C ARG A 49 -11.26 -3.88 -9.64
N VAL A 50 -11.58 -4.34 -10.84
CA VAL A 50 -10.58 -4.65 -11.88
C VAL A 50 -10.86 -3.73 -13.05
N PHE A 51 -9.81 -3.07 -13.52
CA PHE A 51 -9.85 -2.22 -14.70
C PHE A 51 -8.58 -2.47 -15.52
N GLN A 52 -8.70 -2.26 -16.83
CA GLN A 52 -7.61 -2.50 -17.77
C GLN A 52 -6.97 -1.17 -18.18
N LEU A 53 -5.68 -1.21 -18.42
CA LEU A 53 -4.90 -0.06 -18.89
C LEU A 53 -4.12 -0.49 -20.14
N PRO A 54 -3.92 0.43 -21.11
CA PRO A 54 -3.40 0.06 -22.42
C PRO A 54 -1.92 -0.31 -22.42
N ASN A 55 -1.15 0.13 -21.43
CA ASN A 55 0.28 -0.16 -21.31
C ASN A 55 0.80 0.06 -19.87
N LYS A 56 2.06 -0.33 -19.62
CA LYS A 56 2.71 -0.16 -18.30
C LYS A 56 2.79 1.31 -17.87
N MET A 57 2.94 2.26 -18.79
CA MET A 57 3.02 3.69 -18.45
C MET A 57 1.70 4.21 -17.87
N GLU A 58 0.56 3.89 -18.49
CA GLU A 58 -0.75 4.23 -17.92
C GLU A 58 -1.00 3.53 -16.59
N ALA A 59 -0.47 2.31 -16.40
CA ALA A 59 -0.48 1.66 -15.09
C ALA A 59 0.30 2.46 -14.05
N THR A 60 1.48 2.98 -14.36
CA THR A 60 2.19 3.87 -13.44
C THR A 60 1.43 5.18 -13.19
N ASN A 61 0.76 5.76 -14.19
CA ASN A 61 -0.08 6.95 -13.99
C ASN A 61 -1.24 6.68 -13.03
N ALA A 62 -1.81 5.47 -13.03
CA ALA A 62 -2.82 5.08 -12.05
C ALA A 62 -2.27 5.06 -10.61
N PHE A 63 -1.04 4.58 -10.38
CA PHE A 63 -0.37 4.67 -9.07
C PHE A 63 -0.12 6.13 -8.66
N LEU A 64 0.34 6.97 -9.59
CA LEU A 64 0.55 8.40 -9.33
C LEU A 64 -0.73 9.10 -8.90
N TRP A 65 -1.83 8.82 -9.59
CA TRP A 65 -3.13 9.37 -9.22
C TRP A 65 -3.58 8.90 -7.83
N ARG A 66 -3.31 7.64 -7.45
CA ARG A 66 -3.62 7.13 -6.11
C ARG A 66 -2.77 7.79 -5.02
N GLU A 67 -1.49 8.05 -5.22
CA GLU A 67 -0.65 8.79 -4.25
C GLU A 67 -1.17 10.22 -4.04
N GLN A 68 -1.53 10.91 -5.13
CA GLN A 68 -2.07 12.26 -5.06
C GLN A 68 -3.41 12.30 -4.32
N ASP A 69 -4.29 11.33 -4.59
CA ASP A 69 -5.56 11.15 -3.88
C ASP A 69 -5.33 10.85 -2.38
N ALA A 70 -4.38 9.97 -2.06
CA ALA A 70 -3.97 9.68 -0.68
C ALA A 70 -3.51 10.95 0.05
N THR A 71 -2.68 11.77 -0.60
CA THR A 71 -2.21 13.06 -0.03
C THR A 71 -3.36 14.01 0.24
N LYS A 72 -4.27 14.18 -0.71
CA LYS A 72 -5.45 15.03 -0.56
C LYS A 72 -6.34 14.55 0.60
N ASN A 73 -6.58 13.25 0.68
CA ASN A 73 -7.40 12.64 1.73
C ASN A 73 -6.74 12.76 3.09
N ALA A 74 -5.42 12.57 3.18
CA ALA A 74 -4.64 12.71 4.41
C ALA A 74 -4.71 14.14 4.97
N ILE A 75 -4.52 15.16 4.12
CA ILE A 75 -4.68 16.58 4.53
C ILE A 75 -6.08 16.83 5.07
N SER A 76 -7.10 16.36 4.33
CA SER A 76 -8.50 16.56 4.72
C SER A 76 -8.85 15.85 6.03
N MET A 77 -8.31 14.65 6.26
CA MET A 77 -8.50 13.91 7.51
C MET A 77 -7.80 14.60 8.68
N ALA A 78 -6.56 15.05 8.50
CA ALA A 78 -5.81 15.78 9.53
C ALA A 78 -6.56 17.08 9.93
N ALA A 79 -6.97 17.88 8.94
CA ALA A 79 -7.70 19.11 9.20
C ALA A 79 -9.03 18.89 9.94
N ARG A 80 -9.78 17.82 9.63
CA ARG A 80 -11.05 17.49 10.31
C ARG A 80 -10.89 17.12 11.78
N THR A 81 -9.68 16.83 12.25
CA THR A 81 -9.43 16.62 13.68
C THR A 81 -9.36 17.93 14.47
N MET A 82 -9.14 19.05 13.78
CA MET A 82 -8.92 20.38 14.35
C MET A 82 -10.07 21.34 14.05
N PHE A 83 -10.67 21.21 12.87
CA PHE A 83 -11.71 22.10 12.37
C PHE A 83 -13.03 21.37 12.14
N SER A 84 -14.14 22.08 12.31
CA SER A 84 -15.45 21.60 11.96
C SER A 84 -15.65 21.51 10.44
N HIS A 85 -16.66 20.74 10.01
CA HIS A 85 -17.01 20.63 8.60
C HIS A 85 -17.33 21.98 7.94
N LYS A 86 -17.93 22.91 8.69
CA LYS A 86 -18.31 24.23 8.17
C LYS A 86 -17.08 25.09 7.87
N GLU A 87 -16.06 25.03 8.71
CA GLU A 87 -14.81 25.79 8.55
C GLU A 87 -14.00 25.30 7.36
N LEU A 88 -14.02 23.99 7.10
CA LEU A 88 -13.31 23.35 5.97
C LEU A 88 -14.09 23.38 4.66
N MET A 89 -15.34 23.87 4.66
CA MET A 89 -16.18 23.87 3.47
C MET A 89 -15.54 24.76 2.38
N ASN A 90 -15.43 24.21 1.17
CA ASN A 90 -14.82 24.86 0.00
C ASN A 90 -13.34 25.27 0.16
N LYS A 91 -12.63 24.73 1.16
CA LYS A 91 -11.19 24.92 1.30
C LYS A 91 -10.42 23.95 0.42
N SER A 92 -9.35 24.44 -0.20
CA SER A 92 -8.34 23.64 -0.87
C SER A 92 -7.39 22.99 0.14
N GLY A 93 -6.65 21.96 -0.28
CA GLY A 93 -5.67 21.31 0.59
C GLY A 93 -4.56 22.23 1.08
N ASN A 94 -4.19 23.25 0.29
CA ASN A 94 -3.20 24.24 0.72
C ASN A 94 -3.77 25.18 1.79
N GLU A 95 -5.01 25.65 1.61
CA GLU A 95 -5.70 26.46 2.63
C GLU A 95 -5.87 25.68 3.94
N MET A 96 -6.24 24.39 3.88
CA MET A 96 -6.35 23.57 5.09
C MET A 96 -5.01 23.42 5.81
N GLN A 97 -3.91 23.27 5.08
CA GLN A 97 -2.57 23.20 5.68
C GLN A 97 -2.16 24.52 6.32
N GLU A 98 -2.44 25.64 5.67
CA GLU A 98 -2.18 26.97 6.22
C GLU A 98 -3.01 27.20 7.50
N MET A 99 -4.29 26.83 7.49
CA MET A 99 -5.14 26.91 8.68
C MET A 99 -4.59 26.05 9.83
N MET A 100 -4.20 24.79 9.57
CA MET A 100 -3.59 23.92 10.59
C MET A 100 -2.31 24.54 11.18
N TRP A 101 -1.49 25.17 10.34
CA TRP A 101 -0.27 25.81 10.79
C TRP A 101 -0.54 27.06 11.63
N GLN A 102 -1.38 27.98 11.13
CA GLN A 102 -1.61 29.27 11.79
C GLN A 102 -2.40 29.14 13.10
N GLU A 103 -3.41 28.27 13.14
CA GLU A 103 -4.34 28.20 14.28
C GLU A 103 -3.94 27.14 15.31
N HIS A 104 -3.26 26.07 14.88
CA HIS A 104 -2.89 24.96 15.75
C HIS A 104 -1.38 24.68 15.81
N GLY A 105 -0.56 25.41 15.05
CA GLY A 105 0.89 25.18 15.00
C GLY A 105 1.26 23.84 14.37
N VAL A 106 0.35 23.20 13.62
CA VAL A 106 0.57 21.87 13.04
C VAL A 106 1.01 22.01 11.58
N ASN A 107 2.27 21.66 11.32
CA ASN A 107 2.80 21.58 9.97
C ASN A 107 2.57 20.16 9.40
N PHE A 108 1.75 20.05 8.36
CA PHE A 108 1.46 18.76 7.72
C PHE A 108 2.72 18.06 7.18
N ASN A 109 3.78 18.80 6.85
CA ASN A 109 5.03 18.20 6.37
C ASN A 109 5.73 17.35 7.42
N ASP A 110 5.47 17.58 8.71
CA ASP A 110 6.09 16.83 9.80
C ASP A 110 5.43 15.46 10.02
N TYR A 111 4.30 15.18 9.36
CA TYR A 111 3.67 13.87 9.42
C TYR A 111 4.55 12.81 8.75
N PRO A 112 4.60 11.58 9.29
CA PRO A 112 5.25 10.45 8.65
C PRO A 112 4.80 10.26 7.20
N VAL A 113 5.76 9.91 6.33
CA VAL A 113 5.55 9.75 4.88
C VAL A 113 4.37 8.83 4.56
N PHE A 114 4.24 7.70 5.26
CA PHE A 114 3.19 6.73 5.00
C PHE A 114 1.78 7.26 5.30
N PHE A 115 1.64 8.19 6.25
CA PHE A 115 0.36 8.89 6.49
C PHE A 115 0.05 9.90 5.39
N LYS A 116 1.08 10.50 4.79
CA LYS A 116 0.91 11.52 3.74
C LYS A 116 0.64 10.91 2.37
N ARG A 117 1.30 9.80 2.02
CA ARG A 117 1.36 9.30 0.63
C ARG A 117 0.96 7.83 0.48
N GLY A 118 0.75 7.11 1.57
CA GLY A 118 0.57 5.66 1.58
C GLY A 118 1.90 4.91 1.52
N THR A 119 1.80 3.61 1.26
CA THR A 119 2.94 2.67 1.28
C THR A 119 3.02 1.94 -0.06
N PHE A 120 4.19 1.93 -0.67
CA PHE A 120 4.48 1.08 -1.82
C PHE A 120 5.04 -0.24 -1.32
N VAL A 121 4.44 -1.35 -1.76
CA VAL A 121 4.88 -2.70 -1.39
C VAL A 121 5.14 -3.49 -2.67
N ARG A 122 6.32 -4.08 -2.79
CA ARG A 122 6.75 -4.86 -3.96
C ARG A 122 7.22 -6.24 -3.53
N ARG A 123 6.97 -7.24 -4.37
CA ARG A 123 7.49 -8.60 -4.18
C ARG A 123 8.86 -8.68 -4.84
N GLU A 124 9.89 -9.02 -4.07
CA GLU A 124 11.28 -9.12 -4.53
C GLU A 124 11.88 -10.47 -4.15
N LEU A 125 12.90 -10.90 -4.88
CA LEU A 125 13.73 -12.04 -4.47
C LEU A 125 14.76 -11.56 -3.46
N ASP A 126 14.82 -12.21 -2.31
CA ASP A 126 15.80 -11.91 -1.27
C ASP A 126 16.43 -13.19 -0.74
N TRP A 127 17.65 -13.06 -0.22
CA TRP A 127 18.34 -14.13 0.48
C TRP A 127 17.92 -14.12 1.94
N VAL A 128 17.19 -15.15 2.36
CA VAL A 128 16.65 -15.26 3.72
C VAL A 128 17.30 -16.44 4.43
N GLU A 129 17.75 -16.20 5.65
CA GLU A 129 18.18 -17.24 6.56
C GLU A 129 16.96 -17.93 7.20
N LEU A 130 16.87 -19.25 7.05
CA LEU A 130 15.80 -20.08 7.56
C LEU A 130 15.94 -20.26 9.06
N THR A 131 14.87 -19.92 9.80
CA THR A 131 14.74 -20.30 11.20
C THR A 131 14.77 -21.83 11.35
N ASP A 132 15.16 -22.32 12.52
CA ASP A 132 15.16 -23.76 12.79
C ASP A 132 13.79 -24.40 12.56
N GLU A 133 12.73 -23.76 13.05
CA GLU A 133 11.36 -24.22 12.82
C GLU A 133 11.05 -24.36 11.32
N THR A 134 11.38 -23.33 10.52
CA THR A 134 11.11 -23.36 9.07
C THR A 134 11.94 -24.43 8.39
N TYR A 135 13.20 -24.59 8.76
CA TYR A 135 14.13 -25.54 8.14
C TYR A 135 13.73 -27.00 8.42
N PHE A 136 13.37 -27.31 9.66
CA PHE A 136 12.97 -28.66 10.05
C PHE A 136 11.57 -29.04 9.55
N ASN A 137 10.70 -28.07 9.30
CA ASN A 137 9.40 -28.30 8.65
C ASN A 137 9.52 -28.61 7.14
N ILE A 138 10.66 -28.33 6.50
CA ILE A 138 10.89 -28.73 5.11
C ILE A 138 11.17 -30.25 5.09
N PRO A 139 10.44 -31.04 4.27
CA PRO A 139 10.73 -32.46 4.07
C PRO A 139 12.20 -32.67 3.71
N GLU A 140 12.82 -33.72 4.25
CA GLU A 140 14.27 -33.96 4.15
C GLU A 140 14.75 -34.00 2.68
N GLU A 141 13.94 -34.53 1.77
CA GLU A 141 14.18 -34.57 0.32
C GLU A 141 14.21 -33.20 -0.39
N HIS A 142 13.64 -32.16 0.24
CA HIS A 142 13.56 -30.79 -0.30
C HIS A 142 14.33 -29.78 0.56
N ARG A 143 15.00 -30.27 1.60
CA ARG A 143 15.70 -29.42 2.55
C ARG A 143 16.99 -28.91 1.89
N PRO A 144 17.24 -27.59 1.92
CA PRO A 144 18.45 -27.03 1.35
C PRO A 144 19.68 -27.43 2.16
N ASP A 145 20.82 -27.57 1.47
CA ASP A 145 22.12 -27.88 2.09
C ASP A 145 22.58 -26.82 3.09
N GLY A 146 22.08 -25.58 2.95
CA GLY A 146 22.35 -24.45 3.84
C GLY A 146 21.09 -23.85 4.44
N ARG A 147 21.28 -22.92 5.37
CA ARG A 147 20.18 -22.15 5.98
C ARG A 147 19.78 -20.94 5.15
N VAL A 148 20.59 -20.52 4.19
CA VAL A 148 20.30 -19.33 3.37
C VAL A 148 19.69 -19.77 2.05
N VAL A 149 18.48 -19.30 1.77
CA VAL A 149 17.76 -19.60 0.52
C VAL A 149 17.20 -18.33 -0.09
N GLN A 150 17.06 -18.34 -1.41
CA GLN A 150 16.37 -17.27 -2.10
C GLN A 150 14.85 -17.47 -2.00
N ARG A 151 14.14 -16.49 -1.48
CA ARG A 151 12.67 -16.50 -1.38
C ARG A 151 12.10 -15.18 -1.86
N HIS A 152 10.86 -15.25 -2.34
CA HIS A 152 10.11 -14.04 -2.59
C HIS A 152 9.61 -13.44 -1.27
N CYS A 153 9.96 -12.18 -1.04
CA CYS A 153 9.55 -11.41 0.13
C CYS A 153 8.76 -10.18 -0.33
N MET A 154 7.76 -9.79 0.46
CA MET A 154 7.11 -8.49 0.28
C MET A 154 7.96 -7.45 1.01
N LYS A 155 8.42 -6.43 0.29
CA LYS A 155 9.20 -5.32 0.84
C LYS A 155 8.45 -4.01 0.69
N GLU A 156 8.48 -3.20 1.73
CA GLU A 156 8.08 -1.80 1.64
C GLU A 156 9.20 -1.02 0.94
N LEU A 157 8.84 -0.21 -0.05
CA LEU A 157 9.78 0.63 -0.78
C LEU A 157 9.85 2.00 -0.12
N ASP A 158 11.07 2.49 0.12
CA ASP A 158 11.29 3.90 0.43
C ASP A 158 11.11 4.72 -0.85
N MET A 159 9.85 5.04 -1.15
CA MET A 159 9.46 5.72 -2.38
C MET A 159 9.56 7.24 -2.20
N PRO A 160 10.35 7.94 -3.05
CA PRO A 160 10.29 9.39 -3.19
C PRO A 160 8.88 9.84 -3.59
N LYS A 161 8.63 11.15 -3.71
CA LYS A 161 7.34 11.61 -4.24
C LYS A 161 7.18 11.04 -5.65
N PHE A 162 6.17 10.22 -5.91
CA PHE A 162 6.17 9.43 -7.15
C PHE A 162 6.09 10.30 -8.41
N SER A 163 5.61 11.54 -8.29
CA SER A 163 5.65 12.54 -9.36
C SER A 163 7.07 12.98 -9.76
N THR A 164 8.06 12.84 -8.86
CA THR A 164 9.47 13.18 -9.12
C THR A 164 10.27 11.99 -9.63
N VAL A 165 9.69 10.79 -9.63
CA VAL A 165 10.35 9.57 -10.15
C VAL A 165 10.25 9.56 -11.66
N THR A 166 11.39 9.42 -12.35
CA THR A 166 11.47 9.46 -13.81
C THR A 166 11.32 8.06 -14.44
N ASN A 167 11.87 7.04 -13.80
CA ASN A 167 11.85 5.63 -14.23
C ASN A 167 10.69 4.82 -13.62
N ARG A 168 9.47 5.38 -13.64
CA ARG A 168 8.31 4.79 -12.93
C ARG A 168 7.97 3.37 -13.39
N VAL A 169 8.19 3.02 -14.66
CA VAL A 169 7.86 1.68 -15.18
C VAL A 169 8.78 0.65 -14.58
N GLU A 170 10.08 0.94 -14.62
CA GLU A 170 11.14 0.06 -14.17
C GLU A 170 11.02 -0.19 -12.68
N VAL A 171 10.65 0.85 -11.91
CA VAL A 171 10.41 0.73 -10.47
C VAL A 171 9.20 -0.17 -10.18
N ILE A 172 8.06 0.03 -10.84
CA ILE A 172 6.84 -0.72 -10.51
C ILE A 172 6.87 -2.15 -11.05
N PHE A 173 7.41 -2.37 -12.25
CA PHE A 173 7.28 -3.65 -12.96
C PHE A 173 8.57 -4.45 -13.06
N ASP A 174 9.72 -3.79 -13.02
CA ASP A 174 11.00 -4.43 -13.36
C ASP A 174 11.99 -4.40 -12.19
N SER A 175 11.50 -4.12 -10.97
CA SER A 175 12.25 -4.15 -9.70
C SER A 175 13.43 -3.18 -9.61
N ALA A 176 13.45 -2.10 -10.41
CA ALA A 176 14.49 -1.08 -10.33
C ALA A 176 14.32 -0.16 -9.11
N ASP A 177 15.40 0.51 -8.72
CA ASP A 177 15.38 1.58 -7.72
C ASP A 177 14.86 2.91 -8.32
N PRO A 178 14.18 3.76 -7.53
CA PRO A 178 13.64 5.02 -8.02
C PRO A 178 14.73 6.04 -8.32
N ILE A 179 14.66 6.62 -9.52
CA ILE A 179 15.52 7.73 -9.97
C ILE A 179 14.70 9.01 -9.89
N VAL A 180 15.17 9.97 -9.11
CA VAL A 180 14.52 11.28 -8.93
C VAL A 180 15.01 12.25 -10.01
N GLY A 181 14.09 12.86 -10.74
CA GLY A 181 14.37 13.98 -11.63
C GLY A 181 14.59 15.26 -10.83
N GLY A 182 15.63 16.01 -11.19
CA GLY A 182 15.93 17.34 -10.61
C GLY A 182 14.93 18.41 -11.00
#